data_AF-A0A4Q9KZ02-F1
#
_entry.id   AF-A0A4Q9KZ02-F1
#
_cell.length_a   1.000
_cell.length_b   1.000
_cell.length_c   1.000
_cell.angle_alpha   90.00
_cell.angle_beta   90.00
_cell.angle_gamma   90.00
#
_symmetry.space_group_name_H-M   'P 1'
#
loop_
_entity.id
_entity.type
_entity.pdbx_description
1 polymer ?
#
loop_
_entity_poly.entity_id
_entity_poly.type
_entity_poly.pdbx_seq_one_letter_code
_entity_poly.pdbx_strand_id
1 'polypeptide(L)'
;MKSPEKLSKELFIQNLHGKYNKYVNFKLDKNIFYNDEDKYRSTNLNEFLIPDIIVEEHIVLRKIEARNIYKISEDFNTEVIILDEDVEIIVVAIKGTKYNIRKTIEELFKRNVEKYNFGVEKTLEIVVSREKWGYITGKNGNALNEIQKNTSTKIILSKASDTENKIIVITGNEENCFQAKEMILSNIYFSFSSQKQNSYKIIIPEKMALYLLARKAEEFKILQVKVPSKIFIEPTYISTNDTRRALVISGNYENFKKTKETILEYFKDKISLNDIEILE
;
A
#
# COMPACT_ATOMS: atom_id res chain seq x y z
N MET A 1 47.24 -10.59 23.74
CA MET A 1 45.81 -10.87 23.47
C MET A 1 45.31 -11.80 24.56
N LYS A 2 44.18 -11.50 25.22
CA LYS A 2 43.56 -12.45 26.16
C LYS A 2 43.14 -13.70 25.38
N SER A 3 43.38 -14.89 25.95
CA SER A 3 42.90 -16.14 25.39
C SER A 3 41.37 -16.16 25.35
N PRO A 4 40.73 -16.63 24.28
CA PRO A 4 39.27 -16.65 24.17
C PRO A 4 38.66 -17.55 25.24
N GLU A 5 37.56 -17.07 25.82
CA GLU A 5 36.89 -17.72 26.94
C GLU A 5 36.05 -18.91 26.44
N LYS A 6 36.11 -20.04 27.17
CA LYS A 6 35.28 -21.20 26.87
C LYS A 6 33.88 -20.99 27.43
N LEU A 7 32.87 -21.32 26.63
CA LEU A 7 31.45 -21.20 27.01
C LEU A 7 30.82 -22.58 27.19
N SER A 8 29.80 -22.66 28.06
CA SER A 8 28.86 -23.79 28.03
C SER A 8 28.05 -23.76 26.73
N LYS A 9 27.41 -24.88 26.40
CA LYS A 9 26.53 -24.95 25.21
C LYS A 9 25.36 -23.98 25.35
N GLU A 10 24.74 -23.86 26.52
CA GLU A 10 23.62 -22.94 26.73
C GLU A 10 24.05 -21.49 26.55
N LEU A 11 25.16 -21.09 27.18
CA LEU A 11 25.66 -19.72 27.11
C LEU A 11 26.15 -19.35 25.71
N PHE A 12 26.75 -20.31 25.00
CA PHE A 12 27.08 -20.14 23.59
C PHE A 12 25.83 -19.88 22.76
N ILE A 13 24.79 -20.72 22.87
CA ILE A 13 23.53 -20.54 22.12
C ILE A 13 22.88 -19.19 22.46
N GLN A 14 22.89 -18.78 23.74
CA GLN A 14 22.39 -17.47 24.16
C GLN A 14 23.12 -16.31 23.48
N ASN A 15 24.44 -16.38 23.38
CA ASN A 15 25.25 -15.33 22.75
C ASN A 15 25.02 -15.18 21.24
N LEU A 16 24.36 -16.14 20.61
CA LEU A 16 24.13 -16.13 19.18
C LEU A 16 22.71 -15.66 18.81
N HIS A 17 21.79 -15.66 19.78
CA HIS A 17 20.47 -15.05 19.62
C HIS A 17 20.62 -13.57 19.22
N GLY A 18 19.74 -13.12 18.33
CA GLY A 18 19.79 -11.75 17.80
C GLY A 18 20.89 -11.50 16.77
N LYS A 19 21.88 -12.39 16.61
CA LYS A 19 22.94 -12.29 15.58
C LYS A 19 22.76 -13.27 14.42
N TYR A 20 22.30 -14.50 14.68
CA TYR A 20 22.09 -15.50 13.63
C TYR A 20 20.72 -16.20 13.77
N ASN A 21 20.04 -16.38 12.64
CA ASN A 21 18.67 -16.89 12.53
C ASN A 21 18.58 -18.41 12.70
N LYS A 22 19.59 -19.14 12.20
CA LYS A 22 19.49 -20.59 11.98
C LYS A 22 20.40 -21.43 12.88
N TYR A 23 20.26 -21.29 14.20
CA TYR A 23 20.67 -22.36 15.16
C TYR A 23 19.66 -23.50 15.27
N VAL A 24 18.48 -23.31 14.67
CA VAL A 24 17.24 -23.88 15.18
C VAL A 24 17.01 -25.35 14.80
N ASN A 25 17.81 -25.97 13.91
CA ASN A 25 17.49 -27.33 13.42
C ASN A 25 18.62 -28.37 13.48
N PHE A 26 19.79 -28.09 14.05
CA PHE A 26 20.89 -29.08 14.08
C PHE A 26 21.38 -29.38 15.50
N LYS A 27 21.63 -30.67 15.75
CA LYS A 27 22.41 -31.11 16.91
C LYS A 27 23.85 -30.66 16.73
N LEU A 28 24.25 -29.66 17.50
CA LEU A 28 25.67 -29.35 17.69
C LEU A 28 26.29 -30.42 18.61
N ASP A 29 27.02 -31.36 18.01
CA ASP A 29 27.79 -32.42 18.70
C ASP A 29 29.19 -31.95 19.13
N LYS A 30 29.38 -30.63 19.29
CA LYS A 30 30.65 -30.05 19.74
C LYS A 30 30.74 -29.99 21.26
N ASN A 31 31.93 -30.33 21.77
CA ASN A 31 32.23 -30.37 23.20
C ASN A 31 32.78 -29.03 23.74
N ILE A 32 33.19 -28.09 22.88
CA ILE A 32 33.83 -26.83 23.29
C ILE A 32 33.35 -25.67 22.41
N PHE A 33 32.91 -24.59 23.05
CA PHE A 33 32.47 -23.34 22.43
C PHE A 33 33.30 -22.16 22.95
N TYR A 34 33.41 -21.09 22.16
CA TYR A 34 34.18 -19.90 22.51
C TYR A 34 33.35 -18.64 22.33
N ASN A 35 33.68 -17.58 23.07
CA ASN A 35 33.07 -16.25 22.92
C ASN A 35 33.66 -15.39 21.78
N ASP A 36 34.40 -16.02 20.86
CA ASP A 36 35.16 -15.38 19.79
C ASP A 36 34.68 -15.88 18.42
N GLU A 37 34.21 -14.97 17.57
CA GLU A 37 33.65 -15.28 16.26
C GLU A 37 34.71 -15.80 15.27
N ASP A 38 35.97 -15.40 15.40
CA ASP A 38 37.06 -15.89 14.53
C ASP A 38 37.32 -17.39 14.76
N LYS A 39 37.07 -17.86 15.99
CA LYS A 39 37.12 -19.28 16.33
C LYS A 39 36.03 -20.08 15.64
N TYR A 40 34.92 -19.46 15.22
CA TYR A 40 33.83 -20.18 14.53
C TYR A 40 34.29 -20.71 13.17
N ARG A 41 35.17 -19.97 12.47
CA ARG A 41 35.81 -20.41 11.22
C ARG A 41 36.69 -21.63 11.43
N SER A 42 37.60 -21.55 12.41
CA SER A 42 38.52 -22.66 12.73
C SER A 42 37.81 -23.93 13.22
N THR A 43 36.53 -23.82 13.55
CA THR A 43 35.72 -24.92 14.07
C THR A 43 34.57 -25.27 13.12
N ASN A 44 34.55 -24.80 11.86
CA ASN A 44 33.47 -25.03 10.88
C ASN A 44 32.05 -24.69 11.42
N LEU A 45 31.94 -23.87 12.48
CA LEU A 45 30.63 -23.48 13.01
C LEU A 45 29.88 -22.61 12.01
N ASN A 46 30.59 -21.79 11.24
CA ASN A 46 30.01 -20.89 10.24
C ASN A 46 29.14 -21.57 9.19
N GLU A 47 29.38 -22.86 8.89
CA GLU A 47 28.52 -23.63 7.97
C GLU A 47 27.08 -23.78 8.50
N PHE A 48 26.91 -23.65 9.82
CA PHE A 48 25.63 -23.74 10.52
C PHE A 48 25.10 -22.37 10.98
N LEU A 49 25.89 -21.30 10.87
CA LEU A 49 25.49 -19.97 11.34
C LEU A 49 24.99 -19.14 10.16
N ILE A 50 23.68 -18.93 10.08
CA ILE A 50 23.09 -18.03 9.09
C ILE A 50 22.78 -16.71 9.77
N PRO A 51 23.48 -15.60 9.42
CA PRO A 51 23.22 -14.29 10.00
C PRO A 51 21.73 -13.94 9.97
N ASP A 52 21.25 -13.32 11.03
CA ASP A 52 19.87 -12.87 11.06
C ASP A 52 19.70 -11.64 10.19
N ILE A 53 18.52 -11.51 9.61
CA ILE A 53 18.20 -10.40 8.71
C ILE A 53 17.71 -9.23 9.54
N ILE A 54 18.26 -8.06 9.23
CA ILE A 54 17.75 -6.79 9.76
C ILE A 54 16.53 -6.42 8.94
N VAL A 55 15.41 -6.25 9.62
CA VAL A 55 14.14 -5.82 9.04
C VAL A 55 13.60 -4.65 9.85
N GLU A 56 12.53 -4.04 9.34
CA GLU A 56 11.72 -3.06 10.05
C GLU A 56 10.30 -3.61 10.08
N GLU A 57 9.66 -3.64 11.25
CA GLU A 57 8.26 -4.03 11.41
C GLU A 57 7.51 -2.90 12.10
N HIS A 58 6.30 -2.57 11.62
CA HIS A 58 5.47 -1.56 12.26
C HIS A 58 4.43 -2.23 13.13
N ILE A 59 4.31 -1.74 14.37
CA ILE A 59 3.30 -2.22 15.30
C ILE A 59 2.50 -1.06 15.85
N VAL A 60 1.27 -1.36 16.23
CA VAL A 60 0.39 -0.46 16.96
C VAL A 60 0.24 -0.99 18.37
N LEU A 61 0.39 -0.11 19.34
CA LEU A 61 0.23 -0.40 20.76
C LEU A 61 -0.84 0.52 21.34
N ARG A 62 -1.51 0.13 22.44
CA ARG A 62 -2.24 1.13 23.23
C ARG A 62 -1.28 2.17 23.76
N LYS A 63 -1.79 3.36 24.03
CA LYS A 63 -1.00 4.48 24.52
C LYS A 63 -0.24 4.08 25.78
N ILE A 64 1.07 3.96 25.63
CA ILE A 64 2.03 3.80 26.70
C ILE A 64 3.06 4.93 26.62
N GLU A 65 3.70 5.24 27.73
CA GLU A 65 4.71 6.30 27.76
C GLU A 65 5.91 5.92 26.88
N ALA A 66 6.33 6.85 26.01
CA ALA A 66 7.44 6.67 25.09
C ALA A 66 8.73 6.15 25.78
N ARG A 67 9.01 6.61 27.01
CA ARG A 67 10.17 6.14 27.81
C ARG A 67 10.19 4.62 28.02
N ASN A 68 9.01 4.00 28.16
CA ASN A 68 8.92 2.56 28.38
C ASN A 68 9.23 1.80 27.09
N ILE A 69 8.81 2.34 25.95
CA ILE A 69 9.12 1.78 24.63
C ILE A 69 10.63 1.83 24.38
N TYR A 70 11.24 3.00 24.58
CA TYR A 70 12.69 3.16 24.39
C TYR A 70 13.51 2.28 25.33
N LYS A 71 13.08 2.11 26.59
CA LYS A 71 13.74 1.19 27.51
C LYS A 71 13.70 -0.26 27.03
N ILE A 72 12.53 -0.74 26.56
CA ILE A 72 12.40 -2.09 26.01
C ILE A 72 13.23 -2.25 24.74
N SER A 73 13.25 -1.22 23.89
CA SER A 73 14.09 -1.17 22.69
C SER A 73 15.57 -1.37 23.02
N GLU A 74 16.07 -0.69 24.05
CA GLU A 74 17.44 -0.80 24.54
C GLU A 74 17.71 -2.20 25.11
N ASP A 75 16.81 -2.73 25.95
CA ASP A 75 16.93 -4.06 26.57
C ASP A 75 17.06 -5.18 25.53
N PHE A 76 16.47 -5.02 24.34
CA PHE A 76 16.49 -6.00 23.25
C PHE A 76 17.33 -5.60 22.04
N ASN A 77 18.11 -4.52 22.14
CA ASN A 77 18.96 -4.02 21.05
C ASN A 77 18.20 -3.87 19.71
N THR A 78 17.09 -3.14 19.76
CA THR A 78 16.33 -2.68 18.60
C THR A 78 16.36 -1.15 18.52
N GLU A 79 16.15 -0.62 17.31
CA GLU A 79 15.92 0.81 17.06
C GLU A 79 14.40 1.02 16.97
N VAL A 80 13.86 1.99 17.72
CA VAL A 80 12.44 2.32 17.67
C VAL A 80 12.23 3.76 17.24
N ILE A 81 11.32 3.96 16.29
CA ILE A 81 10.82 5.27 15.88
C ILE A 81 9.33 5.31 16.15
N ILE A 82 8.89 6.31 16.92
CA ILE A 82 7.47 6.58 17.08
C ILE A 82 6.99 7.32 15.83
N LEU A 83 6.16 6.64 15.04
CA LEU A 83 5.64 7.17 13.78
C LEU A 83 4.46 8.12 14.02
N ASP A 84 3.59 7.74 14.96
CA ASP A 84 2.42 8.53 15.32
C ASP A 84 1.89 8.23 16.73
N GLU A 85 1.17 9.18 17.30
CA GLU A 85 0.63 9.11 18.65
C GLU A 85 -0.76 9.73 18.70
N ASP A 86 -1.72 8.99 19.24
CA ASP A 86 -3.09 9.44 19.49
C ASP A 86 -3.44 9.27 20.98
N VAL A 87 -4.66 9.63 21.39
CA VAL A 87 -5.11 9.53 22.78
C VAL A 87 -5.10 8.08 23.26
N GLU A 88 -5.46 7.14 22.39
CA GLU A 88 -5.63 5.73 22.76
C GLU A 88 -4.50 4.82 22.31
N ILE A 89 -3.70 5.23 21.32
CA ILE A 89 -2.72 4.35 20.66
C ILE A 89 -1.41 5.08 20.34
N ILE A 90 -0.39 4.29 20.07
CA ILE A 90 0.93 4.73 19.59
C ILE A 90 1.41 3.76 18.51
N VAL A 91 1.92 4.31 17.41
CA VAL A 91 2.47 3.54 16.29
C VAL A 91 3.98 3.65 16.32
N VAL A 92 4.64 2.50 16.26
CA VAL A 92 6.09 2.43 16.29
C VAL A 92 6.61 1.58 15.15
N ALA A 93 7.64 2.08 14.47
CA ALA A 93 8.51 1.26 13.63
C ALA A 93 9.63 0.71 14.52
N ILE A 94 9.83 -0.62 14.47
CA ILE A 94 10.89 -1.31 15.19
C ILE A 94 11.84 -1.91 14.15
N LYS A 95 13.10 -1.50 14.19
CA LYS A 95 14.15 -2.00 13.31
C LYS A 95 15.17 -2.78 14.10
N GLY A 96 15.61 -3.90 13.55
CA GLY A 96 16.51 -4.83 14.22
C GLY A 96 16.50 -6.19 13.55
N THR A 97 17.17 -7.17 14.15
CA THR A 97 17.10 -8.54 13.67
C THR A 97 15.73 -9.15 13.96
N LYS A 98 15.26 -10.07 13.11
CA LYS A 98 13.94 -10.72 13.30
C LYS A 98 13.76 -11.30 14.70
N TYR A 99 14.81 -11.92 15.25
CA TYR A 99 14.76 -12.41 16.62
C TYR A 99 14.53 -11.29 17.64
N ASN A 100 15.31 -10.20 17.57
CA ASN A 100 15.24 -9.09 18.52
C ASN A 100 13.90 -8.33 18.41
N ILE A 101 13.41 -8.12 17.18
CA ILE A 101 12.10 -7.51 16.93
C ILE A 101 11.01 -8.34 17.60
N ARG A 102 10.98 -9.66 17.37
CA ARG A 102 9.99 -10.53 18.01
C ARG A 102 10.01 -10.43 19.53
N LYS A 103 11.19 -10.40 20.14
CA LYS A 103 11.35 -10.25 21.60
C LYS A 103 10.88 -8.90 22.11
N THR A 104 11.20 -7.83 21.38
CA THR A 104 10.74 -6.47 21.66
C THR A 104 9.21 -6.41 21.60
N ILE A 105 8.60 -6.94 20.53
CA ILE A 105 7.15 -7.02 20.35
C ILE A 105 6.49 -7.81 21.48
N GLU A 106 7.00 -9.00 21.80
CA GLU A 106 6.49 -9.85 22.90
C GLU A 106 6.44 -9.08 24.24
N GLU A 107 7.51 -8.38 24.60
CA GLU A 107 7.57 -7.62 25.86
C GLU A 107 6.66 -6.37 25.82
N LEU A 108 6.62 -5.65 24.69
CA LEU A 108 5.74 -4.50 24.51
C LEU A 108 4.27 -4.88 24.66
N PHE A 109 3.85 -5.98 24.04
CA PHE A 109 2.49 -6.51 24.17
C PHE A 109 2.22 -7.06 25.56
N LYS A 110 3.16 -7.75 26.19
CA LYS A 110 3.00 -8.24 27.57
C LYS A 110 2.72 -7.10 28.54
N ARG A 111 3.52 -6.02 28.50
CA ARG A 111 3.27 -4.82 29.32
C ARG A 111 2.02 -4.05 28.92
N ASN A 112 1.55 -4.20 27.68
CA ASN A 112 0.27 -3.68 27.21
C ASN A 112 -0.92 -4.45 27.82
N VAL A 113 -0.85 -5.78 27.82
CA VAL A 113 -1.91 -6.71 28.28
C VAL A 113 -2.04 -6.74 29.80
N GLU A 114 -0.93 -6.71 30.55
CA GLU A 114 -0.97 -6.66 32.03
C GLU A 114 -1.73 -5.43 32.56
N LYS A 115 -1.91 -4.39 31.74
CA LYS A 115 -2.65 -3.17 32.08
C LYS A 115 -4.11 -3.18 31.58
N TYR A 116 -4.43 -3.96 30.54
CA TYR A 116 -5.77 -4.01 29.92
C TYR A 116 -6.03 -5.41 29.34
N ASN A 117 -6.98 -6.16 29.92
CA ASN A 117 -7.45 -7.45 29.39
C ASN A 117 -8.18 -7.26 28.05
N PHE A 118 -7.50 -7.42 26.89
CA PHE A 118 -8.16 -7.79 25.63
C PHE A 118 -7.17 -8.30 24.54
N GLY A 119 -7.73 -9.06 23.59
CA GLY A 119 -7.04 -9.94 22.65
C GLY A 119 -6.21 -9.30 21.53
N VAL A 120 -5.56 -10.20 20.79
CA VAL A 120 -4.54 -9.96 19.76
C VAL A 120 -5.14 -9.26 18.54
N GLU A 121 -5.17 -7.93 18.54
CA GLU A 121 -5.49 -7.14 17.34
C GLU A 121 -4.45 -7.44 16.25
N LYS A 122 -4.92 -7.73 15.03
CA LYS A 122 -4.05 -7.96 13.87
C LYS A 122 -3.69 -6.61 13.25
N THR A 123 -2.44 -6.45 12.88
CA THR A 123 -1.95 -5.29 12.13
C THR A 123 -1.64 -5.70 10.68
N LEU A 124 -2.12 -4.91 9.71
CA LEU A 124 -1.78 -5.04 8.30
C LEU A 124 -1.14 -3.75 7.78
N GLU A 125 -0.13 -3.91 6.93
CA GLU A 125 0.56 -2.80 6.29
C GLU A 125 0.26 -2.76 4.78
N ILE A 126 0.11 -1.55 4.23
CA ILE A 126 0.00 -1.31 2.80
C ILE A 126 0.98 -0.22 2.42
N VAL A 127 1.83 -0.52 1.43
CA VAL A 127 2.71 0.47 0.80
C VAL A 127 1.98 1.08 -0.41
N VAL A 128 1.85 2.41 -0.43
CA VAL A 128 1.23 3.15 -1.54
C VAL A 128 2.15 4.26 -2.02
N SER A 129 2.11 4.56 -3.32
CA SER A 129 2.85 5.70 -3.86
C SER A 129 2.24 7.02 -3.36
N ARG A 130 3.08 8.05 -3.21
CA ARG A 130 2.71 9.40 -2.76
C ARG A 130 1.55 9.99 -3.56
N GLU A 131 1.50 9.72 -4.86
CA GLU A 131 0.42 10.16 -5.76
C GLU A 131 -0.95 9.58 -5.38
N LYS A 132 -1.00 8.37 -4.81
CA LYS A 132 -2.23 7.66 -4.45
C LYS A 132 -2.76 8.04 -3.08
N TRP A 133 -1.93 8.70 -2.28
CA TRP A 133 -2.22 9.09 -0.91
C TRP A 133 -3.52 9.90 -0.77
N GLY A 134 -3.72 10.86 -1.68
CA GLY A 134 -4.89 11.73 -1.69
C GLY A 134 -6.22 11.00 -1.88
N TYR A 135 -6.21 9.82 -2.51
CA TYR A 135 -7.42 9.01 -2.72
C TYR A 135 -7.88 8.28 -1.47
N ILE A 136 -6.98 8.11 -0.51
CA ILE A 136 -7.21 7.37 0.73
C ILE A 136 -7.68 8.34 1.80
N THR A 137 -7.03 9.52 1.88
CA THR A 137 -7.47 10.60 2.78
C THR A 137 -8.79 11.21 2.32
N GLY A 138 -8.98 11.39 1.01
CA GLY A 138 -10.10 12.14 0.44
C GLY A 138 -10.02 13.64 0.75
N LYS A 139 -10.99 14.43 0.25
CA LYS A 139 -11.12 15.85 0.63
C LYS A 139 -11.53 15.93 2.11
N ASN A 140 -10.77 16.68 2.91
CA ASN A 140 -10.97 16.87 4.36
C ASN A 140 -10.89 15.60 5.25
N GLY A 141 -10.29 14.50 4.78
CA GLY A 141 -10.14 13.29 5.62
C GLY A 141 -11.39 12.39 5.69
N ASN A 142 -12.46 12.73 4.98
CA ASN A 142 -13.75 12.04 5.09
C ASN A 142 -13.69 10.56 4.65
N ALA A 143 -12.94 10.25 3.59
CA ALA A 143 -12.87 8.89 3.06
C ALA A 143 -12.20 7.93 4.05
N LEU A 144 -11.07 8.34 4.64
CA LEU A 144 -10.38 7.56 5.66
C LEU A 144 -11.27 7.30 6.88
N ASN A 145 -11.96 8.34 7.36
CA ASN A 145 -12.86 8.24 8.50
C ASN A 145 -14.03 7.29 8.23
N GLU A 146 -14.55 7.29 7.00
CA GLU A 146 -15.61 6.38 6.59
C GLU A 146 -15.13 4.92 6.56
N ILE A 147 -13.94 4.64 6.01
CA ILE A 147 -13.37 3.29 6.01
C ILE A 147 -13.16 2.80 7.45
N GLN A 148 -12.56 3.62 8.31
CA GLN A 148 -12.35 3.29 9.72
C GLN A 148 -13.66 2.96 10.43
N LYS A 149 -14.71 3.78 10.22
CA LYS A 149 -16.03 3.58 10.81
C LYS A 149 -16.71 2.31 10.29
N ASN A 150 -16.69 2.08 8.98
CA ASN A 150 -17.39 0.96 8.35
C ASN A 150 -16.75 -0.39 8.67
N THR A 151 -15.43 -0.40 8.86
CA THR A 151 -14.68 -1.64 9.12
C THR A 151 -14.37 -1.84 10.60
N SER A 152 -14.68 -0.87 11.46
CA SER A 152 -14.30 -0.89 12.87
C SER A 152 -12.80 -1.18 13.04
N THR A 153 -11.99 -0.50 12.22
CA THR A 153 -10.53 -0.54 12.27
C THR A 153 -9.98 0.83 12.59
N LYS A 154 -8.77 0.87 13.16
CA LYS A 154 -7.97 2.08 13.21
C LYS A 154 -6.99 2.06 12.05
N ILE A 155 -7.00 3.12 11.25
CA ILE A 155 -6.14 3.24 10.07
C ILE A 155 -5.26 4.46 10.26
N ILE A 156 -3.96 4.22 10.26
CA ILE A 156 -2.95 5.24 10.53
C ILE A 156 -2.10 5.39 9.29
N LEU A 157 -1.87 6.63 8.95
CA LEU A 157 -1.20 7.05 7.77
C LEU A 157 0.19 7.55 8.18
N SER A 158 1.27 6.90 7.72
CA SER A 158 2.64 7.34 8.00
C SER A 158 2.78 8.82 7.64
N LYS A 159 3.43 9.62 8.51
CA LYS A 159 3.63 11.05 8.26
C LYS A 159 4.29 11.30 6.90
N ALA A 160 4.03 12.49 6.37
CA ALA A 160 4.53 12.93 5.07
C ALA A 160 6.07 13.10 5.04
N SER A 161 6.84 12.01 5.12
CA SER A 161 8.22 11.96 4.61
C SER A 161 8.25 12.31 3.11
N ASP A 162 9.38 12.82 2.62
CA ASP A 162 9.62 13.07 1.18
C ASP A 162 9.87 11.81 0.35
N THR A 163 9.56 10.63 0.91
CA THR A 163 9.68 9.36 0.22
C THR A 163 8.55 9.19 -0.82
N GLU A 164 8.90 8.59 -1.96
CA GLU A 164 7.95 8.25 -3.03
C GLU A 164 6.86 7.29 -2.55
N ASN A 165 7.15 6.49 -1.53
CA ASN A 165 6.23 5.53 -0.92
C ASN A 165 5.80 5.98 0.47
N LYS A 166 4.55 5.66 0.79
CA LYS A 166 3.86 5.90 2.07
C LYS A 166 3.36 4.57 2.62
N ILE A 167 3.29 4.48 3.94
CA ILE A 167 2.83 3.27 4.62
C ILE A 167 1.51 3.57 5.32
N ILE A 168 0.58 2.65 5.17
CA ILE A 168 -0.72 2.66 5.82
C ILE A 168 -0.75 1.46 6.75
N VAL A 169 -1.05 1.71 8.01
CA VAL A 169 -1.13 0.70 9.05
C VAL A 169 -2.59 0.56 9.46
N ILE A 170 -3.13 -0.65 9.34
CA ILE A 170 -4.51 -0.98 9.68
C ILE A 170 -4.48 -1.91 10.88
N THR A 171 -5.21 -1.56 11.94
CA THR A 171 -5.29 -2.35 13.16
C THR A 171 -6.73 -2.64 13.54
N GLY A 172 -7.00 -3.87 13.96
CA GLY A 172 -8.31 -4.36 14.33
C GLY A 172 -8.36 -5.89 14.29
N ASN A 173 -9.56 -6.46 14.29
CA ASN A 173 -9.73 -7.91 14.09
C ASN A 173 -9.26 -8.32 12.69
N GLU A 174 -8.83 -9.57 12.53
CA GLU A 174 -8.28 -10.06 11.26
C GLU A 174 -9.22 -9.80 10.06
N GLU A 175 -10.48 -10.18 10.17
CA GLU A 175 -11.49 -9.97 9.12
C GLU A 175 -11.69 -8.48 8.82
N ASN A 176 -11.77 -7.65 9.86
CA ASN A 176 -11.94 -6.20 9.74
C ASN A 176 -10.76 -5.54 9.03
N CYS A 177 -9.53 -5.97 9.35
CA CYS A 177 -8.31 -5.49 8.70
C CYS A 177 -8.28 -5.85 7.21
N PHE A 178 -8.71 -7.07 6.85
CA PHE A 178 -8.84 -7.46 5.44
C PHE A 178 -9.90 -6.63 4.72
N GLN A 179 -11.08 -6.41 5.32
CA GLN A 179 -12.11 -5.56 4.74
C GLN A 179 -11.62 -4.12 4.52
N ALA A 180 -10.93 -3.53 5.51
CA ALA A 180 -10.34 -2.20 5.40
C ALA A 180 -9.30 -2.12 4.29
N LYS A 181 -8.44 -3.14 4.17
CA LYS A 181 -7.46 -3.24 3.08
C LYS A 181 -8.14 -3.26 1.71
N GLU A 182 -9.17 -4.07 1.53
CA GLU A 182 -9.92 -4.14 0.26
C GLU A 182 -10.59 -2.81 -0.09
N MET A 183 -11.18 -2.11 0.90
CA MET A 183 -11.78 -0.79 0.70
C MET A 183 -10.74 0.26 0.28
N ILE A 184 -9.56 0.28 0.92
CA ILE A 184 -8.48 1.21 0.56
C ILE A 184 -8.00 0.96 -0.87
N LEU A 185 -7.71 -0.29 -1.22
CA LEU A 185 -7.24 -0.66 -2.56
C LEU A 185 -8.29 -0.35 -3.64
N SER A 186 -9.57 -0.59 -3.34
CA SER A 186 -10.68 -0.25 -4.21
C SER A 186 -10.77 1.27 -4.43
N ASN A 187 -10.70 2.08 -3.37
CA ASN A 187 -10.74 3.54 -3.48
C ASN A 187 -9.60 4.09 -4.32
N ILE A 188 -8.39 3.54 -4.15
CA ILE A 188 -7.23 3.87 -4.98
C ILE A 188 -7.52 3.52 -6.45
N TYR A 189 -7.99 2.31 -6.74
CA TYR A 189 -8.22 1.84 -8.10
C TYR A 189 -9.29 2.68 -8.81
N PHE A 190 -10.44 2.92 -8.17
CA PHE A 190 -11.53 3.71 -8.76
C PHE A 190 -11.13 5.16 -8.98
N SER A 191 -10.44 5.77 -8.02
CA SER A 191 -10.03 7.18 -8.11
C SER A 191 -8.91 7.39 -9.12
N PHE A 192 -7.96 6.47 -9.20
CA PHE A 192 -6.87 6.51 -10.18
C PHE A 192 -7.38 6.28 -11.61
N SER A 193 -8.32 5.34 -11.80
CA SER A 193 -8.97 5.11 -13.09
C SER A 193 -9.78 6.33 -13.54
N SER A 194 -10.45 7.00 -12.60
CA SER A 194 -11.19 8.24 -12.87
C SER A 194 -10.28 9.43 -13.24
N GLN A 195 -9.03 9.47 -12.75
CA GLN A 195 -8.09 10.55 -13.08
C GLN A 195 -7.39 10.36 -14.43
N LYS A 196 -7.07 9.11 -14.83
CA LYS A 196 -6.46 8.83 -16.13
C LYS A 196 -7.44 8.99 -17.31
N GLN A 197 -8.74 8.82 -17.07
CA GLN A 197 -9.79 9.01 -18.06
C GLN A 197 -10.67 10.21 -17.71
N ASN A 198 -10.10 11.42 -17.72
CA ASN A 198 -10.93 12.64 -17.75
C ASN A 198 -11.67 12.80 -19.08
N SER A 199 -11.28 12.01 -20.09
CA SER A 199 -11.95 11.98 -21.37
C SER A 199 -11.73 10.66 -22.10
N TYR A 200 -12.79 10.11 -22.68
CA TYR A 200 -12.76 8.96 -23.57
C TYR A 200 -12.80 9.42 -25.01
N LYS A 201 -12.15 8.69 -25.93
CA LYS A 201 -12.14 9.04 -27.35
C LYS A 201 -12.81 7.97 -28.18
N ILE A 202 -13.80 8.37 -28.96
CA ILE A 202 -14.39 7.56 -30.02
C ILE A 202 -13.80 8.09 -31.34
N ILE A 203 -12.97 7.30 -32.00
CA ILE A 203 -12.41 7.65 -33.30
C ILE A 203 -13.49 7.42 -34.35
N ILE A 204 -13.86 8.51 -35.03
CA ILE A 204 -14.92 8.51 -36.03
C ILE A 204 -14.37 8.83 -37.42
N PRO A 205 -14.96 8.28 -38.50
CA PRO A 205 -14.58 8.60 -39.87
C PRO A 205 -14.66 10.09 -40.18
N GLU A 206 -13.80 10.58 -41.08
CA GLU A 206 -13.76 11.99 -41.50
C GLU A 206 -15.13 12.51 -41.96
N LYS A 207 -15.83 11.71 -42.79
CA LYS A 207 -17.17 12.04 -43.28
C LYS A 207 -18.17 12.26 -42.14
N MET A 208 -18.07 11.47 -41.08
CA MET A 208 -18.93 11.59 -39.90
C MET A 208 -18.59 12.84 -39.09
N ALA A 209 -17.30 13.09 -38.85
CA ALA A 209 -16.86 14.27 -38.14
C ALA A 209 -17.31 15.56 -38.86
N LEU A 210 -17.17 15.61 -40.20
CA LEU A 210 -17.64 16.74 -41.00
C LEU A 210 -19.18 16.87 -40.98
N TYR A 211 -19.92 15.77 -40.99
CA TYR A 211 -21.38 15.78 -40.89
C TYR A 211 -21.85 16.40 -39.55
N LEU A 212 -21.22 16.01 -38.44
CA LEU A 212 -21.52 16.51 -37.10
C LEU A 212 -21.11 17.99 -36.90
N LEU A 213 -20.01 18.41 -37.54
CA LEU A 213 -19.49 19.78 -37.42
C LEU A 213 -20.15 20.80 -38.37
N ALA A 214 -20.51 20.40 -39.59
CA ALA A 214 -20.95 21.32 -40.63
C ALA A 214 -22.47 21.31 -40.83
N ARG A 215 -23.01 20.26 -41.47
CA ARG A 215 -24.39 20.24 -42.00
C ARG A 215 -25.47 20.07 -40.93
N LYS A 216 -25.14 19.44 -39.79
CA LYS A 216 -26.09 19.13 -38.71
C LYS A 216 -25.57 19.52 -37.32
N ALA A 217 -24.90 20.67 -37.23
CA ALA A 217 -24.47 21.22 -35.94
C ALA A 217 -25.63 21.29 -34.92
N GLU A 218 -26.87 21.54 -35.36
CA GLU A 218 -28.07 21.53 -34.50
C GLU A 218 -28.40 20.13 -33.93
N GLU A 219 -28.33 19.05 -34.71
CA GLU A 219 -28.55 17.70 -34.17
C GLU A 219 -27.45 17.28 -33.20
N PHE A 220 -26.21 17.66 -33.50
CA PHE A 220 -25.09 17.39 -32.59
C PHE A 220 -25.21 18.20 -31.30
N LYS A 221 -25.67 19.45 -31.35
CA LYS A 221 -26.02 20.24 -30.16
C LYS A 221 -27.14 19.60 -29.35
N ILE A 222 -28.19 19.07 -30.00
CA ILE A 222 -29.25 18.32 -29.31
C ILE A 222 -28.67 17.08 -28.63
N LEU A 223 -27.78 16.35 -29.30
CA LEU A 223 -27.09 15.20 -28.71
C LEU A 223 -26.24 15.62 -27.50
N GLN A 224 -25.49 16.73 -27.60
CA GLN A 224 -24.70 17.30 -26.50
C GLN A 224 -25.54 17.62 -25.26
N VAL A 225 -26.80 18.02 -25.43
CA VAL A 225 -27.73 18.30 -24.31
C VAL A 225 -28.35 17.02 -23.75
N LYS A 226 -28.56 15.99 -24.59
CA LYS A 226 -29.20 14.73 -24.18
C LYS A 226 -28.30 13.82 -23.35
N VAL A 227 -26.99 13.94 -23.49
CA VAL A 227 -26.03 13.08 -22.78
C VAL A 227 -25.56 13.72 -21.48
N PRO A 228 -25.27 12.93 -20.43
CA PRO A 228 -24.82 13.46 -19.14
C PRO A 228 -23.35 13.93 -19.15
N SER A 229 -22.58 13.62 -20.20
CA SER A 229 -21.18 13.99 -20.36
C SER A 229 -21.02 15.10 -21.38
N LYS A 230 -20.05 16.00 -21.20
CA LYS A 230 -19.75 17.01 -22.23
C LYS A 230 -19.02 16.32 -23.39
N ILE A 231 -19.57 16.42 -24.59
CA ILE A 231 -18.99 15.84 -25.80
C ILE A 231 -18.56 16.90 -26.81
N PHE A 232 -17.42 16.70 -27.47
CA PHE A 232 -16.94 17.57 -28.53
C PHE A 232 -16.06 16.80 -29.51
N ILE A 233 -15.89 17.30 -30.73
CA ILE A 233 -15.00 16.70 -31.73
C ILE A 233 -13.71 17.51 -31.77
N GLU A 234 -12.57 16.84 -31.68
CA GLU A 234 -11.28 17.49 -31.82
C GLU A 234 -11.15 18.10 -33.23
N PRO A 235 -10.60 19.32 -33.36
CA PRO A 235 -10.47 19.99 -34.65
C PRO A 235 -9.40 19.33 -35.54
N THR A 236 -8.49 18.56 -34.93
CA THR A 236 -7.36 17.89 -35.58
C THR A 236 -7.68 16.44 -35.96
N TYR A 237 -6.98 15.97 -37.00
CA TYR A 237 -6.95 14.55 -37.35
C TYR A 237 -6.11 13.74 -36.36
N ILE A 238 -6.29 12.42 -36.33
CA ILE A 238 -5.51 11.52 -35.46
C ILE A 238 -4.02 11.54 -35.81
N SER A 239 -3.69 11.60 -37.10
CA SER A 239 -2.31 11.79 -37.58
C SER A 239 -2.29 12.37 -38.99
N THR A 240 -1.10 12.64 -39.54
CA THR A 240 -0.94 13.10 -40.94
C THR A 240 -1.44 12.08 -41.98
N ASN A 241 -1.47 10.78 -41.64
CA ASN A 241 -1.89 9.70 -42.54
C ASN A 241 -3.28 9.13 -42.18
N ASP A 242 -3.92 9.61 -41.11
CA ASP A 242 -5.22 9.14 -40.64
C ASP A 242 -6.18 10.32 -40.50
N THR A 243 -7.10 10.46 -41.46
CA THR A 243 -8.06 11.58 -41.52
C THR A 243 -9.28 11.39 -40.61
N ARG A 244 -9.31 10.32 -39.80
CA ARG A 244 -10.31 10.18 -38.73
C ARG A 244 -10.13 11.27 -37.67
N ARG A 245 -11.18 11.52 -36.89
CA ARG A 245 -11.15 12.50 -35.79
C ARG A 245 -11.64 11.87 -34.49
N ALA A 246 -11.22 12.41 -33.36
CA ALA A 246 -11.69 11.98 -32.05
C ALA A 246 -12.95 12.74 -31.65
N LEU A 247 -14.03 12.01 -31.39
CA LEU A 247 -15.15 12.47 -30.58
C LEU A 247 -14.80 12.21 -29.11
N VAL A 248 -14.61 13.28 -28.36
CA VAL A 248 -14.19 13.26 -26.97
C VAL A 248 -15.41 13.30 -26.05
N ILE A 249 -15.48 12.39 -25.09
CA ILE A 249 -16.49 12.34 -24.04
C ILE A 249 -15.82 12.67 -22.72
N SER A 250 -16.13 13.82 -22.14
CA SER A 250 -15.55 14.28 -20.86
C SER A 250 -16.51 14.05 -19.70
N GLY A 251 -16.01 13.41 -18.63
CA GLY A 251 -16.82 13.05 -17.47
C GLY A 251 -16.28 11.82 -16.73
N ASN A 252 -16.94 11.42 -15.64
CA ASN A 252 -16.61 10.21 -14.89
C ASN A 252 -17.00 8.93 -15.66
N TYR A 253 -16.49 7.77 -15.22
CA TYR A 253 -16.72 6.47 -15.86
C TYR A 253 -18.22 6.10 -16.00
N GLU A 254 -19.03 6.43 -14.99
CA GLU A 254 -20.46 6.12 -15.01
C GLU A 254 -21.22 6.91 -16.08
N ASN A 255 -20.95 8.22 -16.17
CA ASN A 255 -21.54 9.09 -17.19
C ASN A 255 -21.01 8.74 -18.58
N PHE A 256 -19.74 8.33 -18.70
CA PHE A 256 -19.17 7.83 -19.94
C PHE A 256 -19.96 6.64 -20.47
N LYS A 257 -20.22 5.61 -19.66
CA LYS A 257 -20.92 4.40 -20.11
C LYS A 257 -22.28 4.73 -20.73
N LYS A 258 -23.08 5.56 -20.04
CA LYS A 258 -24.40 6.03 -20.51
C LYS A 258 -24.29 6.86 -21.79
N THR A 259 -23.27 7.73 -21.87
CA THR A 259 -23.03 8.60 -23.03
C THR A 259 -22.58 7.79 -24.25
N LYS A 260 -21.69 6.82 -24.06
CA LYS A 260 -21.20 5.89 -25.09
C LYS A 260 -22.35 5.10 -25.70
N GLU A 261 -23.21 4.51 -24.88
CA GLU A 261 -24.39 3.77 -25.37
C GLU A 261 -25.30 4.66 -26.22
N THR A 262 -25.57 5.88 -25.76
CA THR A 262 -26.42 6.85 -26.49
C THR A 262 -25.79 7.29 -27.82
N ILE A 263 -24.48 7.52 -27.86
CA ILE A 263 -23.76 7.90 -29.09
C ILE A 263 -23.73 6.76 -30.10
N LEU A 264 -23.44 5.54 -29.65
CA LEU A 264 -23.42 4.37 -30.53
C LEU A 264 -24.81 4.12 -31.11
N GLU A 265 -25.88 4.26 -30.32
CA GLU A 265 -27.27 4.20 -30.82
C GLU A 265 -27.51 5.27 -31.90
N TYR A 266 -27.09 6.51 -31.67
CA TYR A 266 -27.22 7.59 -32.66
C TYR A 266 -26.44 7.32 -33.95
N PHE A 267 -25.33 6.58 -33.87
CA PHE A 267 -24.46 6.25 -35.02
C PHE A 267 -24.94 5.03 -35.83
N LYS A 268 -25.67 4.09 -35.23
CA LYS A 268 -26.15 2.86 -35.91
C LYS A 268 -26.83 3.12 -37.24
N ASP A 269 -27.62 4.19 -37.33
CA ASP A 269 -28.38 4.53 -38.55
C ASP A 269 -27.59 5.41 -39.54
N LYS A 270 -26.32 5.71 -39.26
CA LYS A 270 -25.53 6.72 -40.01
C LYS A 270 -24.19 6.20 -40.51
N ILE A 271 -23.54 5.33 -39.75
CA ILE A 271 -22.25 4.73 -40.08
C ILE A 271 -22.20 3.28 -39.60
N SER A 272 -21.37 2.46 -40.26
CA SER A 272 -21.08 1.12 -39.75
C SER A 272 -20.33 1.24 -38.43
N LEU A 273 -20.77 0.50 -37.40
CA LEU A 273 -20.09 0.49 -36.12
C LEU A 273 -18.67 -0.10 -36.20
N ASN A 274 -18.36 -0.86 -37.25
CA ASN A 274 -17.02 -1.37 -37.53
C ASN A 274 -16.04 -0.27 -37.99
N ASP A 275 -16.54 0.89 -38.40
CA ASP A 275 -15.72 2.03 -38.82
C ASP A 275 -15.31 2.93 -37.64
N ILE A 276 -15.65 2.51 -36.41
CA ILE A 276 -15.42 3.25 -35.17
C ILE A 276 -14.41 2.49 -34.31
N GLU A 277 -13.45 3.20 -33.74
CA GLU A 277 -12.49 2.66 -32.78
C GLU A 277 -12.66 3.38 -31.45
N ILE A 278 -12.73 2.63 -30.34
CA ILE A 278 -12.91 3.18 -29.00
C ILE A 278 -11.58 3.10 -28.27
N LEU A 279 -11.06 4.27 -27.89
CA LEU A 279 -9.84 4.39 -27.10
C LEU A 279 -10.23 4.78 -25.67
N GLU A 280 -9.87 3.89 -24.74
CA GLU A 280 -10.02 4.04 -23.28
C GLU A 280 -8.74 4.62 -22.67
#